data_AF-A0AA42N5C6-F1
#
_entry.id   AF-A0AA42N5C6-F1
#
_cell.length_a   1.000
_cell.length_b   1.000
_cell.length_c   1.000
_cell.angle_alpha   90.00
_cell.angle_beta   90.00
_cell.angle_gamma   90.00
#
_symmetry.space_group_name_H-M   'P 1'
#
loop_
_entity.id
_entity.type
_entity.pdbx_description
1 polymer ?
#
loop_
_entity_poly.entity_id
_entity_poly.type
_entity_poly.pdbx_seq_one_letter_code
_entity_poly.pdbx_strand_id
1 'polypeptide(L)'
;MSQSKICKRCNLPVIENADQYEVFENMHWLCFHLEFEHEGDPDAACGDPSCPWWHIAALKGKLVELGFDPQHVLLEATKEKWKH
;
A
#
# COMPACT_ATOMS: atom_id res chain seq x y z
N MET A 1 -6.39 -14.55 25.85
CA MET A 1 -5.52 -13.90 24.85
C MET A 1 -6.01 -14.35 23.49
N SER A 2 -6.42 -13.44 22.60
CA SER A 2 -6.79 -13.82 21.24
C SER A 2 -5.54 -14.34 20.53
N GLN A 3 -5.65 -15.47 19.85
CA GLN A 3 -4.57 -16.02 19.05
C GLN A 3 -4.13 -14.97 18.01
N SER A 4 -2.83 -14.73 17.90
CA SER A 4 -2.30 -13.79 16.91
C SER A 4 -2.63 -14.30 15.50
N LYS A 5 -3.31 -13.47 14.71
CA LYS A 5 -3.57 -13.73 13.29
C LYS A 5 -2.25 -13.51 12.53
N ILE A 6 -1.75 -14.54 11.85
CA ILE A 6 -0.43 -14.50 11.16
C ILE A 6 -0.66 -14.56 9.67
N CYS A 7 -0.16 -13.56 8.93
CA CYS A 7 -0.31 -13.51 7.48
C CYS A 7 0.37 -14.70 6.81
N LYS A 8 -0.37 -15.45 5.99
CA LYS A 8 0.17 -16.62 5.27
C LYS A 8 1.25 -16.28 4.23
N ARG A 9 1.30 -15.04 3.74
CA ARG A 9 2.25 -14.61 2.71
C ARG A 9 3.59 -14.16 3.28
N CYS A 10 3.56 -13.26 4.28
CA CYS A 10 4.77 -12.65 4.82
C CYS A 10 5.17 -13.17 6.22
N ASN A 11 4.35 -14.03 6.83
CA ASN A 11 4.56 -14.62 8.16
C ASN A 11 4.64 -13.60 9.32
N LEU A 12 4.13 -12.38 9.12
CA LEU A 12 4.03 -11.35 10.16
C LEU A 12 2.62 -11.24 10.75
N PRO A 13 2.47 -10.73 11.99
CA PRO A 13 1.16 -10.52 12.59
C PRO A 13 0.28 -9.56 11.78
N VAL A 14 -0.98 -9.93 11.62
CA VAL A 14 -2.03 -9.08 11.05
C VAL A 14 -2.66 -8.26 12.17
N ILE A 15 -2.46 -6.93 12.12
CA ILE A 15 -2.91 -5.99 13.16
C ILE A 15 -3.99 -5.06 12.61
N GLU A 16 -3.69 -4.28 11.57
CA GLU A 16 -4.59 -3.23 11.06
C GLU A 16 -5.93 -3.76 10.53
N ASN A 17 -5.92 -4.86 9.78
CA ASN A 17 -7.10 -5.46 9.16
C ASN A 17 -7.44 -6.83 9.79
N ALA A 18 -7.16 -6.98 11.09
CA ALA A 18 -7.35 -8.23 11.79
C ALA A 18 -8.82 -8.67 11.83
N ASP A 19 -9.77 -7.75 11.87
CA ASP A 19 -11.22 -8.01 11.81
C ASP A 19 -11.65 -8.66 10.49
N GLN A 20 -10.96 -8.35 9.39
CA GLN A 20 -11.22 -8.87 8.05
C GLN A 20 -10.27 -10.02 7.64
N TYR A 21 -9.55 -10.61 8.59
CA TYR A 21 -8.50 -11.61 8.31
C TYR A 21 -8.96 -12.80 7.46
N GLU A 22 -10.18 -13.32 7.69
CA GLU A 22 -10.73 -14.44 6.92
C GLU A 22 -11.17 -14.01 5.50
N VAL A 23 -11.55 -12.74 5.31
CA VAL A 23 -11.92 -12.17 4.01
C VAL A 23 -10.70 -12.08 3.10
N PHE A 24 -9.52 -11.79 3.67
CA PHE A 24 -8.27 -11.63 2.93
C PHE A 24 -7.42 -12.91 2.93
N GLU A 25 -8.07 -14.08 2.88
CA GLU A 25 -7.42 -15.39 2.79
C GLU A 25 -6.36 -15.64 3.88
N ASN A 26 -6.59 -15.10 5.08
CA ASN A 26 -5.65 -15.15 6.20
C ASN A 26 -4.34 -14.37 5.95
N MET A 27 -4.43 -13.23 5.27
CA MET A 27 -3.31 -12.33 4.96
C MET A 27 -3.60 -10.89 5.42
N HIS A 28 -2.56 -10.05 5.42
CA HIS A 28 -2.77 -8.61 5.36
C HIS A 28 -3.51 -8.26 4.07
N TRP A 29 -4.35 -7.22 4.09
CA TRP A 29 -5.07 -6.75 2.91
C TRP A 29 -4.10 -6.47 1.77
N LEU A 30 -2.98 -5.78 2.04
CA LEU A 30 -1.96 -5.51 1.03
C LEU A 30 -1.30 -6.80 0.50
N CYS A 31 -1.05 -7.78 1.38
CA CYS A 31 -0.49 -9.06 0.96
C CYS A 31 -1.45 -9.82 0.04
N PHE A 32 -2.73 -9.85 0.38
CA PHE A 32 -3.80 -10.42 -0.43
C PHE A 32 -3.92 -9.68 -1.77
N HIS A 33 -4.04 -8.36 -1.73
CA HIS A 33 -4.18 -7.49 -2.90
C HIS A 33 -3.05 -7.73 -3.92
N LEU A 34 -1.80 -7.71 -3.46
CA LEU A 34 -0.65 -7.96 -4.32
C LEU A 34 -0.50 -9.43 -4.77
N GLU A 35 -1.10 -10.40 -4.07
CA GLU A 35 -1.04 -11.82 -4.44
C GLU A 35 -2.12 -12.19 -5.46
N PHE A 36 -3.31 -11.60 -5.34
CA PHE A 36 -4.50 -12.02 -6.08
C PHE A 36 -5.03 -10.98 -7.07
N GLU A 37 -4.74 -9.68 -6.88
CA GLU A 37 -5.30 -8.61 -7.71
C GLU A 37 -4.25 -7.98 -8.65
N HIS A 38 -2.96 -8.25 -8.41
CA HIS A 38 -1.86 -7.93 -9.32
C HIS A 38 -1.45 -9.16 -10.13
N GLU A 39 -2.23 -9.51 -11.16
CA GLU A 39 -1.94 -10.64 -12.06
C GLU A 39 -0.67 -10.46 -12.93
N GLY A 40 0.03 -9.33 -12.81
CA GLY A 40 1.22 -8.97 -13.59
C GLY A 40 2.37 -8.46 -12.72
N ASP A 41 2.94 -7.31 -13.08
CA ASP A 41 3.96 -6.65 -12.26
C ASP A 41 3.32 -6.09 -10.98
N PRO A 42 3.69 -6.59 -9.78
CA PRO A 42 3.14 -6.11 -8.52
C PRO A 42 3.51 -4.65 -8.22
N ASP A 43 4.48 -4.06 -8.93
CA ASP A 43 4.86 -2.65 -8.81
C ASP A 43 4.07 -1.74 -9.78
N ALA A 44 3.29 -2.31 -10.70
CA ALA A 44 2.37 -1.57 -11.56
C ALA A 44 1.00 -1.43 -10.90
N ALA A 45 0.34 -0.28 -11.03
CA ALA A 45 -1.01 -0.08 -10.48
C ALA A 45 -2.03 -1.02 -11.16
N CYS A 46 -2.87 -1.68 -10.35
CA CYS A 46 -3.99 -2.49 -10.84
C CYS A 46 -5.26 -1.63 -11.00
N GLY A 47 -6.36 -2.26 -11.38
CA GLY A 47 -7.65 -1.60 -11.62
C GLY A 47 -8.47 -1.26 -10.38
N ASP A 48 -8.06 -1.69 -9.17
CA ASP A 48 -8.75 -1.34 -7.93
C ASP A 48 -8.47 0.13 -7.56
N PRO A 49 -9.50 0.98 -7.41
CA PRO A 49 -9.33 2.35 -6.94
C PRO A 49 -8.60 2.48 -5.60
N SER A 50 -8.67 1.45 -4.75
CA SER A 50 -8.03 1.39 -3.43
C SER A 50 -6.55 0.98 -3.49
N CYS A 51 -6.05 0.59 -4.67
CA CYS A 51 -4.67 0.17 -4.87
C CYS A 51 -3.70 1.29 -4.41
N PRO A 52 -2.73 1.00 -3.53
CA PRO A 52 -1.79 2.02 -3.07
C PRO A 52 -1.00 2.67 -4.20
N TRP A 53 -0.67 1.91 -5.25
CA TRP A 53 0.02 2.43 -6.42
C TRP A 53 -0.85 3.38 -7.23
N TRP A 54 -2.15 3.10 -7.32
CA TRP A 54 -3.10 4.00 -7.96
C TRP A 54 -3.23 5.31 -7.19
N HIS A 55 -3.37 5.25 -5.86
CA HIS A 55 -3.40 6.44 -5.01
C HIS A 55 -2.14 7.31 -5.17
N ILE A 56 -0.96 6.69 -5.22
CA ILE A 56 0.31 7.42 -5.46
C ILE A 56 0.32 8.05 -6.85
N ALA A 57 -0.09 7.33 -7.88
CA ALA A 57 -0.17 7.86 -9.25
C ALA A 57 -1.14 9.04 -9.34
N ALA A 58 -2.33 8.91 -8.75
CA ALA A 58 -3.35 9.96 -8.72
C ALA A 58 -2.85 11.22 -7.98
N LEU A 59 -2.20 11.05 -6.82
CA LEU A 59 -1.63 12.18 -6.08
C LEU A 59 -0.54 12.89 -6.89
N LYS A 60 0.38 12.15 -7.52
CA LYS A 60 1.41 12.73 -8.38
C LYS A 60 0.80 13.48 -9.56
N GLY A 61 -0.23 12.91 -10.21
CA GLY A 61 -0.97 13.58 -11.28
C GLY A 61 -1.57 14.90 -10.80
N LYS A 62 -2.20 14.91 -9.62
CA LYS A 62 -2.78 16.14 -9.05
C LYS A 62 -1.73 17.21 -8.75
N LEU A 63 -0.56 16.82 -8.26
CA LEU A 63 0.55 17.76 -8.01
C LEU A 63 1.03 18.43 -9.30
N VAL A 64 1.13 17.67 -10.40
CA VAL A 64 1.46 18.22 -11.72
C VAL A 64 0.39 19.21 -12.20
N GLU A 65 -0.90 18.86 -12.06
CA GLU A 65 -2.01 19.78 -12.42
C GLU A 65 -1.95 21.10 -11.64
N LEU A 66 -1.48 21.05 -10.39
CA LEU A 66 -1.32 22.23 -9.53
C LEU A 66 -0.01 23.00 -9.80
N GLY A 67 0.82 22.54 -10.75
CA GLY A 67 2.07 23.20 -11.13
C GLY A 67 3.27 22.86 -10.24
N PHE A 68 3.21 21.79 -9.44
CA PHE A 68 4.32 21.33 -8.62
C PHE A 68 5.12 20.22 -9.31
N ASP A 69 6.41 20.12 -9.00
CA ASP A 69 7.20 18.92 -9.25
C ASP A 69 6.93 17.89 -8.13
N PRO A 70 6.27 16.75 -8.42
CA PRO A 70 5.95 15.77 -7.40
C PRO A 70 7.18 15.18 -6.70
N GLN A 71 8.29 15.01 -7.41
CA GLN A 71 9.49 14.43 -6.84
C GLN A 71 10.13 15.38 -5.82
N HIS A 72 10.22 16.67 -6.17
CA HIS A 72 10.68 17.69 -5.25
C HIS A 72 9.78 17.78 -4.01
N VAL A 73 8.45 17.83 -4.19
CA VAL A 73 7.48 17.90 -3.08
C VAL A 73 7.64 16.70 -2.13
N LEU A 74 7.73 15.48 -2.66
CA LEU A 74 7.91 14.27 -1.84
C LEU A 74 9.25 14.26 -1.11
N LEU A 75 10.32 14.71 -1.78
CA LEU A 75 11.64 14.80 -1.16
C LEU A 75 11.61 15.78 0.03
N GLU A 76 11.11 17.00 -0.17
CA GLU A 76 11.00 17.99 0.90
C GLU A 76 10.15 17.47 2.07
N ALA A 77 8.99 16.87 1.79
CA ALA A 77 8.09 16.33 2.82
C ALA A 77 8.69 15.18 3.63
N THR A 78 9.61 14.41 3.04
CA THR A 78 10.23 13.26 3.71
C THR A 78 11.57 13.59 4.36
N LYS A 79 12.17 14.75 4.09
CA LYS A 79 13.47 15.15 4.65
C LYS A 79 13.54 15.00 6.17
N GLU A 80 12.51 15.43 6.89
CA GLU A 80 12.52 15.36 8.37
C GLU A 80 12.55 13.93 8.90
N LYS A 81 11.87 13.00 8.22
CA LYS A 81 11.81 11.59 8.61
C LYS A 81 13.15 10.87 8.43
N TRP A 82 14.00 11.34 7.52
CA TRP A 82 15.26 10.69 7.14
C TRP A 82 16.50 11.57 7.37
N LYS A 83 16.40 12.62 8.20
CA LYS A 83 17.56 13.34 8.75
C LYS A 83 18.29 12.39 9.70
N HIS A 84 19.24 11.61 9.17
CA HIS A 84 20.23 10.84 9.93
C HIS A 84 21.62 11.40 9.63
#